data_AF-A0A8J6Z114-F1
#
_entry.id   AF-A0A8J6Z114-F1
#
_cell.length_a   1.000
_cell.length_b   1.000
_cell.length_c   1.000
_cell.angle_alpha   90.00
_cell.angle_beta   90.00
_cell.angle_gamma   90.00
#
_symmetry.space_group_name_H-M   'P 1'
#
loop_
_entity.id
_entity.type
_entity.pdbx_description
1 polymer ?
#
loop_
_entity_poly.entity_id
_entity_poly.type
_entity_poly.pdbx_seq_one_letter_code
_entity_poly.pdbx_strand_id
1 'polypeptide(L)'
;MNDTRETFALVNFIEITRECRRQLVEDVLNGNPDLFRFLYEDKNKNVQLLYKKRYELKWLEAHWLKCKALFDDSEIPLATRREVLKIFLRWYQKFVEAWGYKSADAFFFNAEIESLGVLIDTNQKWTAQLNQLEMSFIRETKLLDKEIEEAKRL
;
A
#
# COMPACT_ATOMS: atom_id res chain seq x y z
N MET A 1 22.54 0.00 33.50
CA MET A 1 21.16 0.54 33.39
C MET A 1 20.68 0.77 31.95
N ASN A 2 21.54 0.93 30.92
CA ASN A 2 21.10 1.03 29.52
C ASN A 2 20.50 -0.28 28.97
N ASP A 3 21.06 -1.42 29.38
CA ASP A 3 20.73 -2.75 28.86
C ASP A 3 19.24 -3.13 29.05
N THR A 4 18.64 -2.80 30.20
CA THR A 4 17.23 -3.09 30.50
C THR A 4 16.27 -2.28 29.62
N ARG A 5 16.62 -1.03 29.28
CA ARG A 5 15.78 -0.16 28.44
C ARG A 5 15.89 -0.55 26.97
N GLU A 6 17.08 -0.93 26.54
CA GLU A 6 17.32 -1.42 25.18
C GLU A 6 16.64 -2.78 24.96
N THR A 7 16.74 -3.69 25.94
CA THR A 7 16.00 -4.95 25.95
C THR A 7 14.49 -4.71 25.90
N PHE A 8 13.97 -3.78 26.71
CA PHE A 8 12.55 -3.41 26.67
C PHE A 8 12.12 -2.88 25.29
N ALA A 9 12.88 -1.96 24.70
CA ALA A 9 12.60 -1.41 23.37
C ALA A 9 12.58 -2.51 22.29
N LEU A 10 13.57 -3.40 22.34
CA LEU A 10 13.72 -4.49 21.38
C LEU A 10 12.59 -5.51 21.48
N VAL A 11 12.26 -5.96 22.70
CA VAL A 11 11.17 -6.93 22.93
C VAL A 11 9.86 -6.38 22.41
N ASN A 12 9.52 -5.13 22.72
CA ASN A 12 8.29 -4.51 22.23
C ASN A 12 8.27 -4.35 20.71
N PHE A 13 9.40 -3.95 20.09
CA PHE A 13 9.49 -3.87 18.64
C PHE A 13 9.31 -5.23 17.96
N ILE A 14 9.86 -6.30 18.55
CA ILE A 14 9.67 -7.68 18.06
C ILE A 14 8.19 -8.07 18.14
N GLU A 15 7.50 -7.78 19.24
CA GLU A 15 6.08 -8.08 19.38
C GLU A 15 5.22 -7.34 18.35
N ILE A 16 5.47 -6.05 18.13
CA ILE A 16 4.78 -5.27 17.09
C ILE A 16 5.05 -5.89 15.71
N THR A 17 6.29 -6.24 15.41
CA THR A 17 6.65 -6.86 14.12
C THR A 17 5.95 -8.21 13.93
N ARG A 18 5.82 -9.01 15.00
CA ARG A 18 5.09 -10.29 14.98
C ARG A 18 3.60 -10.07 14.70
N GLU A 19 3.00 -9.07 15.34
CA GLU A 19 1.59 -8.74 15.13
C GLU A 19 1.34 -8.29 13.70
N CYS A 20 2.13 -7.36 13.17
CA CYS A 20 1.95 -6.90 11.79
C CYS A 20 2.29 -7.97 10.74
N ARG A 21 3.19 -8.90 11.05
CA ARG A 21 3.41 -10.09 10.20
C ARG A 21 2.18 -10.99 10.19
N ARG A 22 1.48 -11.14 11.31
CA ARG A 22 0.20 -11.87 11.37
C ARG A 22 -0.85 -11.17 10.50
N GLN A 23 -0.94 -9.84 10.61
CA GLN A 23 -1.83 -9.05 9.76
C GLN A 23 -1.52 -9.24 8.27
N LEU A 24 -0.24 -9.26 7.87
CA LEU A 24 0.15 -9.55 6.49
C LEU A 24 -0.36 -10.92 6.02
N VAL A 25 -0.26 -11.95 6.86
CA VAL A 25 -0.77 -13.29 6.53
C VAL A 25 -2.29 -13.27 6.40
N GLU A 26 -2.99 -12.59 7.31
CA GLU A 26 -4.44 -12.42 7.24
C GLU A 26 -4.87 -11.65 5.99
N ASP A 27 -4.14 -10.60 5.61
CA ASP A 27 -4.38 -9.83 4.40
C ASP A 27 -4.24 -10.68 3.13
N VAL A 28 -3.28 -11.61 3.10
CA VAL A 28 -3.15 -12.59 2.02
C VAL A 28 -4.34 -13.55 2.00
N LEU A 29 -4.70 -14.12 3.15
CA LEU A 29 -5.73 -15.15 3.26
C LEU A 29 -7.15 -14.61 3.02
N ASN A 30 -7.43 -13.40 3.52
CA ASN A 30 -8.74 -12.76 3.44
C ASN A 30 -8.91 -11.88 2.19
N GLY A 31 -7.87 -11.73 1.38
CA GLY A 31 -7.95 -11.02 0.09
C GLY A 31 -7.96 -9.50 0.23
N ASN A 32 -6.94 -8.92 0.87
CA ASN A 32 -6.72 -7.47 0.85
C ASN A 32 -6.72 -6.96 -0.59
N PRO A 33 -7.54 -5.95 -0.95
CA PRO A 33 -7.70 -5.52 -2.34
C PRO A 33 -6.40 -5.08 -3.02
N ASP A 34 -5.52 -4.37 -2.31
CA ASP A 34 -4.26 -3.89 -2.88
C ASP A 34 -3.30 -5.06 -3.12
N LEU A 35 -3.22 -5.97 -2.15
CA LEU A 35 -2.38 -7.16 -2.25
C LEU A 35 -2.89 -8.12 -3.33
N PHE A 36 -4.21 -8.30 -3.42
CA PHE A 36 -4.83 -9.13 -4.45
C PHE A 36 -4.58 -8.57 -5.85
N ARG A 37 -4.79 -7.26 -6.06
CA ARG A 37 -4.51 -6.61 -7.35
C ARG A 37 -3.04 -6.71 -7.69
N PHE A 38 -2.14 -6.51 -6.73
CA PHE A 38 -0.72 -6.73 -6.95
C PHE A 38 -0.41 -8.19 -7.37
N LEU A 39 -0.96 -9.19 -6.67
CA LEU A 39 -0.61 -10.60 -6.92
C LEU A 39 -1.23 -11.17 -8.21
N TYR A 40 -2.41 -10.69 -8.60
CA TYR A 40 -3.22 -11.35 -9.65
C TYR A 40 -3.60 -10.47 -10.84
N GLU A 41 -3.36 -9.15 -10.82
CA GLU A 41 -3.69 -8.28 -11.96
C GLU A 41 -2.59 -8.31 -13.04
N ASP A 42 -2.82 -9.09 -14.09
CA ASP A 42 -1.82 -9.36 -15.14
C ASP A 42 -1.85 -8.34 -16.30
N LYS A 43 -2.85 -7.45 -16.33
CA LYS A 43 -3.11 -6.60 -17.51
C LYS A 43 -2.23 -5.35 -17.59
N ASN A 44 -1.69 -4.84 -16.48
CA ASN A 44 -0.88 -3.62 -16.47
C ASN A 44 0.15 -3.63 -15.33
N LYS A 45 1.40 -3.96 -15.68
CA LYS A 45 2.53 -4.03 -14.72
C LYS A 45 2.76 -2.72 -13.97
N ASN A 46 2.56 -1.57 -14.61
CA ASN A 46 2.75 -0.28 -13.94
C ASN A 46 1.71 -0.07 -12.85
N VAL A 47 0.45 -0.39 -13.12
CA VAL A 47 -0.65 -0.29 -12.15
C VAL A 47 -0.51 -1.32 -11.05
N GLN A 48 -0.07 -2.54 -11.39
CA GLN A 48 0.26 -3.59 -10.43
C GLN A 48 1.32 -3.12 -9.41
N LEU A 49 2.36 -2.40 -9.88
CA LEU A 49 3.38 -1.81 -9.02
C LEU A 49 2.83 -0.67 -8.14
N LEU A 50 1.82 0.09 -8.59
CA LEU A 50 1.15 1.09 -7.76
C LEU A 50 0.41 0.43 -6.58
N TYR A 51 -0.30 -0.68 -6.83
CA TYR A 51 -0.96 -1.42 -5.76
C TYR A 51 0.04 -2.01 -4.76
N LYS A 52 1.15 -2.59 -5.26
CA LYS A 52 2.25 -3.07 -4.42
C LYS A 52 2.73 -1.97 -3.48
N LYS A 53 3.12 -0.83 -4.06
CA LYS A 53 3.68 0.30 -3.31
C LYS A 53 2.68 0.85 -2.30
N ARG A 54 1.40 0.97 -2.69
CA ARG A 54 0.34 1.44 -1.79
C ARG A 54 0.14 0.49 -0.61
N TYR A 55 0.20 -0.82 -0.84
CA TYR A 55 0.10 -1.81 0.23
C TYR A 55 1.31 -1.75 1.18
N GLU A 56 2.53 -1.72 0.64
CA GLU A 56 3.77 -1.60 1.44
C GLU A 56 3.74 -0.37 2.35
N LEU A 57 3.34 0.80 1.81
CA LEU A 57 3.25 2.03 2.59
C LEU A 57 2.19 1.95 3.69
N LYS A 58 1.00 1.42 3.39
CA LYS A 58 -0.05 1.19 4.41
C LYS A 58 0.43 0.27 5.52
N TRP A 59 1.19 -0.77 5.17
CA TRP A 59 1.74 -1.72 6.12
C TRP A 59 2.81 -1.10 7.01
N LEU A 60 3.68 -0.25 6.47
CA LEU A 60 4.66 0.54 7.23
C LEU A 60 3.99 1.59 8.12
N GLU A 61 2.96 2.28 7.63
CA GLU A 61 2.16 3.22 8.44
C GLU A 61 1.49 2.50 9.62
N ALA A 62 0.87 1.34 9.37
CA ALA A 62 0.24 0.54 10.42
C ALA A 62 1.25 0.08 11.49
N HIS A 63 2.47 -0.30 11.09
CA HIS A 63 3.56 -0.55 12.04
C HIS A 63 3.83 0.69 12.89
N TRP A 64 4.07 1.83 12.27
CA TRP A 64 4.39 3.06 12.96
C TRP A 64 3.30 3.46 13.97
N LEU A 65 2.02 3.34 13.60
CA LEU A 65 0.90 3.63 14.49
C LEU A 65 0.88 2.74 15.73
N LYS A 66 1.17 1.43 15.60
CA LYS A 66 1.30 0.53 16.75
C LYS A 66 2.47 0.91 17.65
N CYS A 67 3.58 1.33 17.05
CA CYS A 67 4.74 1.81 17.79
C CYS A 67 4.40 3.08 18.55
N LYS A 68 3.72 4.03 17.91
CA LYS A 68 3.25 5.26 18.54
C LYS A 68 2.33 4.99 19.73
N ALA A 69 1.40 4.04 19.59
CA ALA A 69 0.48 3.67 20.67
C ALA A 69 1.20 3.21 21.94
N LEU A 70 2.31 2.47 21.81
CA LEU A 70 3.16 2.07 22.94
C LEU A 70 3.78 3.28 23.68
N PHE A 71 4.09 4.35 22.96
CA PHE A 71 4.72 5.56 23.55
C PHE A 71 3.71 6.55 24.13
N ASP A 72 2.47 6.50 23.64
CA ASP A 72 1.37 7.29 24.16
C ASP A 72 0.79 6.68 25.46
N ASP A 73 1.25 5.49 25.88
CA ASP A 73 0.93 4.87 27.16
C ASP A 73 1.40 5.74 28.34
N SER A 74 0.44 6.11 29.20
CA SER A 74 0.65 7.00 30.34
C SER A 74 1.30 6.29 31.54
N GLU A 75 1.32 4.95 31.57
CA GLU A 75 1.90 4.17 32.66
C GLU A 75 3.44 4.19 32.67
N ILE A 76 4.07 4.56 31.55
CA ILE A 76 5.53 4.64 31.43
C ILE A 76 6.02 6.07 31.77
N PRO A 77 6.99 6.24 32.69
CA PRO A 77 7.56 7.56 32.98
C PRO A 77 8.10 8.27 31.74
N LEU A 78 7.85 9.58 31.62
CA LEU A 78 8.19 10.37 30.42
C LEU A 78 9.69 10.29 30.05
N ALA A 79 10.58 10.32 31.05
CA ALA A 79 12.02 10.21 30.84
C ALA A 79 12.40 8.84 30.25
N THR A 80 11.76 7.77 30.71
CA THR A 80 11.96 6.41 30.19
C THR A 80 11.40 6.29 28.78
N ARG A 81 10.21 6.84 28.51
CA ARG A 81 9.62 6.87 27.16
C ARG A 81 10.53 7.55 26.14
N ARG A 82 11.13 8.69 26.49
CA ARG A 82 12.05 9.40 25.59
C ARG A 82 13.29 8.58 25.23
N GLU A 83 13.88 7.88 26.19
CA GLU A 83 15.05 7.04 25.94
C GLU A 83 14.71 5.78 25.14
N VAL A 84 13.60 5.12 25.46
CA VAL A 84 13.10 3.96 24.70
C VAL A 84 12.73 4.37 23.26
N LEU A 85 12.08 5.52 23.07
CA LEU A 85 11.73 6.06 21.75
C LEU A 85 12.97 6.31 20.88
N LYS A 86 14.05 6.86 21.45
CA LYS A 86 15.31 7.06 20.70
C LYS A 86 15.90 5.74 20.21
N ILE A 87 15.93 4.72 21.06
CA ILE A 87 16.42 3.37 20.70
C ILE A 87 15.52 2.77 19.62
N PHE A 88 14.20 2.89 19.82
CA PHE A 88 13.20 2.43 18.88
C PHE A 88 13.35 3.06 17.49
N LEU A 89 13.48 4.38 17.41
CA LEU A 89 13.63 5.10 16.14
C LEU A 89 14.86 4.63 15.35
N ARG A 90 15.94 4.21 16.02
CA ARG A 90 17.11 3.62 15.34
C ARG A 90 16.80 2.27 14.71
N TRP A 91 16.03 1.42 15.40
CA TRP A 91 15.59 0.13 14.86
C TRP A 91 14.60 0.32 13.72
N TYR A 92 13.62 1.20 13.90
CA TYR A 92 12.62 1.52 12.88
C TYR A 92 13.25 2.15 11.63
N GLN A 93 14.23 3.03 11.79
CA GLN A 93 14.99 3.58 10.66
C GLN A 93 15.64 2.45 9.83
N LYS A 94 16.40 1.56 10.47
CA LYS A 94 17.03 0.43 9.77
C LYS A 94 16.00 -0.48 9.10
N PHE A 95 14.86 -0.66 9.76
CA PHE A 95 13.75 -1.44 9.23
C PHE A 95 13.20 -0.82 7.95
N VAL A 96 12.83 0.47 7.96
CA VAL A 96 12.30 1.19 6.79
C VAL A 96 13.33 1.23 5.65
N GLU A 97 14.61 1.43 5.97
CA GLU A 97 15.72 1.38 4.99
C GLU A 97 15.85 0.02 4.31
N ALA A 98 15.60 -1.09 5.02
CA ALA A 98 15.61 -2.43 4.44
C ALA A 98 14.50 -2.65 3.38
N TRP A 99 13.43 -1.84 3.42
CA TRP A 99 12.37 -1.81 2.41
C TRP A 99 12.66 -0.83 1.26
N GLY A 100 13.83 -0.19 1.24
CA GLY A 100 14.25 0.75 0.20
C GLY A 100 13.73 2.18 0.36
N TYR A 101 13.12 2.50 1.50
CA TYR A 101 12.63 3.83 1.83
C TYR A 101 13.64 4.58 2.69
N LYS A 102 13.69 5.91 2.58
CA LYS A 102 14.47 6.74 3.50
C LYS A 102 13.67 6.98 4.78
N SER A 103 14.37 7.16 5.90
CA SER A 103 13.74 7.49 7.18
C SER A 103 12.88 8.76 7.13
N ALA A 104 13.23 9.73 6.28
CA ALA A 104 12.45 10.94 6.05
C ALA A 104 11.13 10.67 5.30
N ASP A 105 11.06 9.61 4.50
CA ASP A 105 9.87 9.28 3.70
C ASP A 105 8.71 8.84 4.61
N ALA A 106 9.03 8.28 5.79
CA ALA A 106 8.03 7.85 6.77
C ALA A 106 7.12 8.97 7.27
N PHE A 107 7.56 10.23 7.19
CA PHE A 107 6.74 11.39 7.53
C PHE A 107 5.70 11.73 6.45
N PHE A 108 5.87 11.21 5.23
CA PHE A 108 5.05 11.53 4.06
C PHE A 108 4.23 10.34 3.54
N PHE A 109 4.28 9.19 4.21
CA PHE A 109 3.56 7.98 3.79
C PHE A 109 2.08 8.24 3.51
N ASN A 110 1.40 9.03 4.33
CA ASN A 110 -0.03 9.32 4.14
C ASN A 110 -0.30 10.09 2.84
N ALA A 111 0.48 11.15 2.60
CA ALA A 111 0.38 11.93 1.37
C ALA A 111 0.72 11.08 0.13
N GLU A 112 1.67 10.16 0.27
CA GLU A 112 2.04 9.24 -0.81
C GLU A 112 0.96 8.17 -1.07
N ILE A 113 0.35 7.61 -0.02
CA ILE A 113 -0.78 6.68 -0.11
C ILE A 113 -1.96 7.36 -0.82
N GLU A 114 -2.30 8.59 -0.46
CA GLU A 114 -3.35 9.39 -1.10
C GLU A 114 -3.06 9.62 -2.58
N SER A 115 -1.83 10.04 -2.90
CA SER A 115 -1.39 10.27 -4.28
C SER A 115 -1.47 9.00 -5.12
N LEU A 116 -1.06 7.85 -4.57
CA LEU A 116 -1.21 6.54 -5.21
C LEU A 116 -2.68 6.18 -5.42
N GLY A 117 -3.55 6.52 -4.47
CA GLY A 117 -5.01 6.41 -4.61
C GLY A 117 -5.53 7.13 -5.84
N VAL A 118 -5.19 8.41 -5.99
CA VAL A 118 -5.62 9.23 -7.13
C VAL A 118 -5.14 8.64 -8.47
N LEU A 119 -3.91 8.14 -8.53
CA LEU A 119 -3.37 7.52 -9.75
C LEU A 119 -4.13 6.24 -10.12
N ILE A 120 -4.39 5.38 -9.15
CA ILE A 120 -5.15 4.15 -9.34
C ILE A 120 -6.57 4.44 -9.82
N ASP A 121 -7.27 5.37 -9.16
CA ASP A 121 -8.65 5.74 -9.49
C ASP A 121 -8.74 6.36 -10.89
N THR A 122 -7.79 7.23 -11.23
CA THR A 122 -7.67 7.81 -12.57
C THR A 122 -7.49 6.73 -13.63
N ASN A 123 -6.60 5.76 -13.39
CA ASN A 123 -6.38 4.67 -14.33
C ASN A 123 -7.63 3.80 -14.52
N GLN A 124 -8.37 3.52 -13.45
CA GLN A 124 -9.63 2.76 -13.54
C GLN A 124 -10.67 3.49 -14.41
N LYS A 125 -10.79 4.83 -14.25
CA LYS A 125 -11.67 5.66 -15.08
C LYS A 125 -11.28 5.62 -16.55
N TRP A 126 -9.99 5.79 -16.87
CA TRP A 126 -9.49 5.69 -18.23
C TRP A 126 -9.76 4.32 -18.85
N THR A 127 -9.55 3.24 -18.09
CA THR A 127 -9.84 1.87 -18.55
C THR A 127 -11.32 1.69 -18.88
N ALA A 128 -12.22 2.19 -18.02
CA ALA A 128 -13.65 2.12 -18.27
C ALA A 128 -14.07 2.90 -19.53
N GLN A 129 -13.49 4.09 -19.72
CA GLN A 129 -13.76 4.92 -20.91
C GLN A 129 -13.23 4.27 -22.19
N LEU A 130 -12.03 3.69 -22.17
CA LEU A 130 -11.47 2.95 -23.31
C LEU A 130 -12.36 1.76 -23.69
N ASN A 131 -12.84 0.99 -22.71
CA ASN A 131 -13.75 -0.12 -22.99
C ASN A 131 -15.08 0.36 -23.60
N GLN A 132 -15.61 1.50 -23.15
CA GLN A 132 -16.82 2.09 -23.75
C GLN A 132 -16.59 2.51 -25.20
N LEU A 133 -15.44 3.13 -25.47
CA LEU A 133 -15.05 3.55 -26.82
C LEU A 133 -14.83 2.35 -27.75
N GLU A 134 -14.20 1.27 -27.25
CA GLU A 134 -14.04 0.03 -28.00
C GLU A 134 -15.40 -0.57 -28.37
N MET A 135 -16.34 -0.62 -27.42
CA MET A 135 -17.70 -1.09 -27.68
C MET A 135 -18.43 -0.22 -28.72
N SER A 136 -18.26 1.11 -28.69
CA SER A 136 -18.87 1.99 -29.69
C SER A 136 -18.28 1.76 -31.08
N PHE A 137 -16.95 1.62 -31.19
CA PHE A 137 -16.30 1.28 -32.46
C PHE A 137 -16.80 -0.04 -33.02
N ILE A 138 -16.84 -1.11 -32.21
CA ILE A 138 -17.36 -2.42 -32.63
C ILE A 138 -18.80 -2.30 -33.14
N ARG A 139 -19.63 -1.51 -32.46
CA ARG A 139 -21.02 -1.29 -32.86
C ARG A 139 -21.12 -0.55 -34.19
N GLU A 140 -20.35 0.52 -34.37
CA GLU A 140 -20.34 1.32 -35.59
C GLU A 140 -19.82 0.52 -36.78
N THR A 141 -18.72 -0.22 -36.62
CA THR A 141 -18.19 -1.10 -37.67
C THR A 141 -19.23 -2.12 -38.12
N LYS A 142 -19.92 -2.78 -37.18
CA LYS A 142 -20.99 -3.73 -37.52
C LYS A 142 -22.17 -3.09 -38.25
N LEU A 143 -22.45 -1.82 -37.99
CA LEU A 143 -23.54 -1.10 -38.63
C LEU A 143 -23.15 -0.72 -40.07
N LEU A 144 -21.94 -0.20 -40.25
CA LEU A 144 -21.35 0.10 -41.57
C LEU A 144 -21.23 -1.17 -42.43
N ASP A 145 -20.81 -2.29 -41.87
CA ASP A 145 -20.72 -3.57 -42.59
C ASP A 145 -22.09 -4.00 -43.14
N LYS A 146 -23.17 -3.79 -42.37
CA LYS A 146 -24.53 -4.07 -42.83
C LYS A 146 -24.96 -3.12 -43.96
N GLU A 147 -24.69 -1.83 -43.82
CA GLU A 147 -25.02 -0.84 -44.86
C GLU A 147 -24.28 -1.14 -46.17
N ILE A 148 -22.99 -1.53 -46.10
CA ILE A 148 -22.21 -1.95 -47.27
C ILE A 148 -22.80 -3.20 -47.91
N GLU A 149 -23.21 -4.19 -47.10
CA GLU A 149 -23.81 -5.43 -47.59
C GLU A 149 -25.17 -5.19 -48.27
N GLU A 150 -25.97 -4.28 -47.73
CA GLU A 150 -27.23 -3.83 -48.34
C GLU A 150 -26.98 -3.09 -49.66
N ALA A 151 -26.01 -2.17 -49.70
CA ALA A 151 -25.66 -1.43 -50.91
C ALA A 151 -25.14 -2.34 -52.05
N LYS A 152 -24.47 -3.45 -51.73
CA LYS A 152 -24.00 -4.44 -52.72
C LYS A 152 -25.13 -5.30 -53.33
N ARG A 153 -26.32 -5.30 -52.72
CA ARG A 153 -27.48 -6.08 -53.18
C ARG A 153 -28.42 -5.27 -54.08
N LEU A 154 -28.17 -3.97 -54.22
CA LEU A 154 -28.80 -3.05 -55.17
C LEU A 154 -28.05 -3.08 -56.50
#